data_AF-A0A947VY05-F1
#
_entry.id   AF-A0A947VY05-F1
#
_cell.length_a   1.000
_cell.length_b   1.000
_cell.length_c   1.000
_cell.angle_alpha   90.00
_cell.angle_beta   90.00
_cell.angle_gamma   90.00
#
_symmetry.space_group_name_H-M   'P 1'
#
loop_
_entity.id
_entity.type
_entity.pdbx_description
1 polymer ?
#
loop_
_entity_poly.entity_id
_entity_poly.type
_entity_poly.pdbx_seq_one_letter_code
_entity_poly.pdbx_strand_id
1 'polypeptide(L)'
;MDNYLIQIVGSAFVLFAWSRVFLRYRDDTLSLWGLLFWSLIWIAVLVVLFLPHMTDLIAERLGIGRGVDVFIYSSIVVLFYLVYRVYVKIESIEQEITKVVREESLHDLKKKK
;
A
#
# COMPACT_ATOMS: atom_id res chain seq x y z
N MET A 1 -10.28 -31.35 -6.32
CA MET A 1 -10.83 -30.36 -7.29
C MET A 1 -10.67 -28.95 -6.73
N ASP A 2 -9.67 -28.73 -5.87
CA ASP A 2 -9.72 -27.71 -4.82
C ASP A 2 -8.78 -26.51 -5.08
N ASN A 3 -7.92 -26.61 -6.11
CA ASN A 3 -6.95 -25.56 -6.44
C ASN A 3 -7.48 -24.47 -7.38
N TYR A 4 -8.54 -24.74 -8.16
CA TYR A 4 -9.08 -23.78 -9.13
C TYR A 4 -9.86 -22.64 -8.45
N LEU A 5 -10.48 -22.90 -7.29
CA LEU A 5 -11.21 -21.89 -6.52
C LEU A 5 -10.28 -20.77 -6.03
N ILE A 6 -9.10 -21.12 -5.51
CA ILE A 6 -8.11 -20.15 -5.03
C ILE A 6 -7.61 -19.29 -6.21
N GLN A 7 -7.38 -19.90 -7.37
CA GLN A 7 -6.95 -19.19 -8.58
C GLN A 7 -8.04 -18.25 -9.10
N ILE A 8 -9.31 -18.67 -9.13
CA ILE A 8 -10.44 -17.85 -9.59
C ILE A 8 -10.69 -16.67 -8.65
N VAL A 9 -10.71 -16.90 -7.33
CA VAL A 9 -10.91 -15.83 -6.35
C VAL A 9 -9.71 -14.88 -6.35
N GLY A 10 -8.48 -15.40 -6.45
CA GLY A 10 -7.27 -14.59 -6.53
C GLY A 10 -7.21 -13.71 -7.78
N SER A 11 -7.55 -14.26 -8.95
CA SER A 11 -7.57 -13.49 -10.21
C SER A 11 -8.71 -12.46 -10.25
N ALA A 12 -9.89 -12.77 -9.71
CA ALA A 12 -10.97 -11.79 -9.54
C ALA A 12 -10.56 -10.64 -8.60
N PHE A 13 -9.85 -10.96 -7.51
CA PHE A 13 -9.35 -9.96 -6.57
C PHE A 13 -8.29 -9.06 -7.20
N VAL A 14 -7.37 -9.62 -8.00
CA VAL A 14 -6.37 -8.86 -8.77
C VAL A 14 -7.04 -7.95 -9.80
N LEU A 15 -8.06 -8.43 -10.54
CA LEU A 15 -8.79 -7.59 -11.50
C LEU A 15 -9.54 -6.44 -10.80
N PHE A 16 -10.18 -6.71 -9.67
CA PHE A 16 -10.84 -5.69 -8.86
C PHE A 16 -9.83 -4.65 -8.34
N ALA A 17 -8.70 -5.12 -7.83
CA ALA A 17 -7.61 -4.29 -7.37
C ALA A 17 -7.02 -3.41 -8.48
N TRP A 18 -6.81 -3.99 -9.66
CA TRP A 18 -6.29 -3.26 -10.81
C TRP A 18 -7.27 -2.21 -11.31
N SER A 19 -8.58 -2.54 -11.29
CA SER A 19 -9.66 -1.57 -11.53
C SER A 19 -9.62 -0.41 -10.53
N ARG A 20 -9.35 -0.67 -9.24
CA ARG A 20 -9.24 0.38 -8.21
C ARG A 20 -8.00 1.27 -8.39
N VAL A 21 -6.88 0.72 -8.84
CA VAL A 21 -5.68 1.50 -9.19
C VAL A 21 -5.93 2.37 -10.42
N PHE A 22 -6.60 1.82 -11.43
CA PHE A 22 -6.94 2.54 -12.66
C PHE A 22 -7.96 3.68 -12.40
N LEU A 23 -8.94 3.45 -11.52
CA LEU A 23 -9.88 4.47 -11.08
C LEU A 23 -9.18 5.61 -10.32
N ARG A 24 -8.22 5.30 -9.44
CA ARG A 24 -7.45 6.34 -8.73
C ARG A 24 -6.42 7.06 -9.60
N TYR A 25 -5.98 6.47 -10.71
CA TYR A 25 -5.13 7.15 -11.70
C TYR A 25 -5.89 8.23 -12.47
N ARG A 26 -7.20 8.08 -12.64
CA ARG A 26 -8.02 9.05 -13.38
C ARG A 26 -8.41 10.29 -12.57
N ASP A 27 -8.21 10.27 -11.26
CA ASP A 27 -8.55 11.39 -10.36
C ASP A 27 -7.37 12.38 -10.13
N ASP A 28 -6.27 12.31 -10.89
CA ASP A 28 -5.08 13.22 -10.81
C ASP A 28 -4.43 13.35 -9.41
N THR A 29 -4.83 12.54 -8.43
CA THR A 29 -4.34 12.57 -7.04
C THR A 29 -3.14 11.67 -6.78
N LEU A 30 -2.72 10.87 -7.77
CA LEU A 30 -1.57 9.95 -7.68
C LEU A 30 -0.49 10.34 -8.69
N SER A 31 0.71 10.66 -8.20
CA SER A 31 1.87 10.84 -9.07
C SER A 31 2.23 9.53 -9.81
N LEU A 32 2.86 9.62 -10.98
CA LEU A 32 3.34 8.47 -11.78
C LEU A 32 4.13 7.46 -10.92
N TRP A 33 4.84 7.92 -9.91
CA TRP A 33 5.55 7.07 -8.94
C TRP A 33 4.63 6.25 -8.05
N GLY A 34 3.51 6.82 -7.60
CA GLY A 34 2.49 6.10 -6.84
C GLY A 34 1.83 5.01 -7.67
N LEU A 35 1.59 5.28 -8.94
CA LEU A 35 1.05 4.32 -9.89
C LEU A 35 1.99 3.12 -10.09
N LEU A 36 3.28 3.38 -10.34
CA LEU A 36 4.29 2.35 -10.51
C LEU A 36 4.46 1.50 -9.24
N PHE A 37 4.53 2.14 -8.07
CA PHE A 37 4.63 1.46 -6.79
C PHE A 37 3.44 0.51 -6.54
N TRP A 38 2.22 0.98 -6.77
CA TRP A 38 1.03 0.14 -6.62
C TRP A 38 0.96 -0.97 -7.66
N SER A 39 1.35 -0.71 -8.91
CA SER A 39 1.41 -1.74 -9.96
C SER A 39 2.37 -2.88 -9.60
N LEU A 40 3.53 -2.55 -9.03
CA LEU A 40 4.53 -3.53 -8.59
C LEU A 40 3.99 -4.43 -7.48
N ILE A 41 3.25 -3.87 -6.52
CA ILE A 41 2.61 -4.65 -5.45
C ILE A 41 1.60 -5.65 -6.02
N TRP A 42 0.75 -5.23 -6.96
CA TRP A 42 -0.23 -6.14 -7.56
C TRP A 42 0.40 -7.23 -8.41
N ILE A 43 1.48 -6.92 -9.12
CA ILE A 43 2.29 -7.92 -9.84
C ILE A 43 2.90 -8.92 -8.86
N ALA A 44 3.44 -8.47 -7.73
CA ALA A 44 3.98 -9.35 -6.71
C ALA A 44 2.91 -10.30 -6.15
N VAL A 45 1.69 -9.80 -5.87
CA VAL A 45 0.55 -10.63 -5.44
C VAL A 45 0.19 -11.67 -6.50
N LEU A 46 0.18 -11.29 -7.79
CA LEU A 46 -0.12 -12.19 -8.90
C LEU A 46 0.91 -13.32 -8.99
N VAL A 47 2.21 -13.00 -8.86
CA VAL A 47 3.29 -14.01 -8.86
C VAL A 47 3.13 -15.01 -7.71
N VAL A 48 2.78 -14.55 -6.51
CA VAL A 48 2.56 -15.41 -5.33
C VAL A 48 1.37 -16.35 -5.52
N LEU A 49 0.30 -15.87 -6.16
CA LEU A 49 -0.90 -16.67 -6.44
C LEU A 49 -0.65 -17.78 -7.48
N PHE A 50 0.18 -17.51 -8.49
CA PHE A 50 0.44 -18.46 -9.58
C PHE A 50 1.59 -19.44 -9.30
N LEU A 51 2.52 -19.13 -8.39
CA LEU A 51 3.65 -20.00 -8.05
C LEU A 51 3.75 -20.32 -6.54
N PRO A 52 2.85 -21.12 -5.98
CA PRO A 52 3.02 -21.65 -4.62
C PRO A 52 4.30 -22.50 -4.46
N HIS A 53 4.83 -23.06 -5.55
CA HIS A 53 6.06 -23.87 -5.54
C HIS A 53 7.34 -23.04 -5.28
N MET A 54 7.35 -21.75 -5.64
CA MET A 54 8.48 -20.85 -5.31
C MET A 54 8.47 -20.45 -3.83
N THR A 55 7.26 -20.36 -3.27
CA THR A 55 7.04 -20.09 -1.85
C THR A 55 7.67 -21.19 -0.98
N ASP A 56 7.61 -22.46 -1.41
CA ASP A 56 8.23 -23.59 -0.71
C ASP A 56 9.77 -23.56 -0.74
N LEU A 57 10.39 -23.21 -1.88
CA LEU A 57 11.86 -23.07 -2.00
C LEU A 57 12.43 -21.94 -1.12
N ILE A 58 11.66 -20.84 -1.00
CA ILE A 58 12.01 -19.72 -0.12
C ILE A 58 11.82 -20.14 1.34
N ALA A 59 10.73 -20.84 1.66
CA ALA A 59 10.43 -21.33 3.00
C ALA A 59 11.48 -22.31 3.54
N GLU A 60 11.99 -23.19 2.67
CA GLU A 60 13.02 -24.17 3.01
C GLU A 60 14.37 -23.51 3.34
N ARG A 61 14.74 -22.42 2.64
CA ARG A 61 15.93 -21.61 2.98
C ARG A 61 15.76 -20.76 4.25
N LEU A 62 14.53 -20.37 4.57
CA LEU A 62 14.20 -19.55 5.75
C LEU A 62 13.85 -20.39 6.99
N GLY A 63 13.75 -21.72 6.88
CA GLY A 63 13.50 -22.63 8.00
C GLY A 63 12.07 -22.60 8.55
N ILE A 64 11.10 -22.08 7.78
CA ILE A 64 9.70 -21.94 8.19
C ILE A 64 8.90 -22.97 7.40
N GLY A 65 8.30 -23.96 8.07
CA GLY A 65 7.71 -25.16 7.42
C GLY A 65 6.53 -24.92 6.48
N ARG A 66 6.07 -23.68 6.28
CA ARG A 66 5.01 -23.29 5.35
C ARG A 66 5.34 -21.94 4.72
N GLY A 67 5.49 -21.88 3.40
CA GLY A 67 5.84 -20.63 2.73
C GLY A 67 4.79 -19.52 2.86
N VAL A 68 3.53 -19.87 3.10
CA VAL A 68 2.44 -18.89 3.37
C VAL A 68 2.74 -18.05 4.62
N ASP A 69 3.37 -18.63 5.65
CA ASP A 69 3.63 -17.94 6.92
C ASP A 69 4.66 -16.81 6.72
N VAL A 70 5.64 -17.01 5.85
CA VAL A 70 6.62 -15.98 5.46
C VAL A 70 5.92 -14.76 4.87
N PHE A 71 4.94 -14.98 3.99
CA PHE A 71 4.15 -13.90 3.39
C PHE A 71 3.31 -13.17 4.42
N ILE A 72 2.70 -13.88 5.36
CA ILE A 72 1.91 -13.28 6.44
C ILE A 72 2.81 -12.40 7.32
N TYR A 73 3.95 -12.92 7.79
CA TYR A 73 4.88 -12.12 8.61
C TYR A 73 5.44 -10.92 7.85
N SER A 74 5.83 -11.09 6.58
CA SER A 74 6.32 -9.99 5.74
C SER A 74 5.24 -8.93 5.53
N SER A 75 4.00 -9.33 5.25
CA SER A 75 2.89 -8.39 5.05
C SER A 75 2.54 -7.64 6.33
N ILE A 76 2.63 -8.26 7.50
CA ILE A 76 2.49 -7.55 8.79
C ILE A 76 3.57 -6.47 8.92
N VAL A 77 4.84 -6.78 8.67
CA VAL A 77 5.95 -5.81 8.75
C VAL A 77 5.73 -4.65 7.77
N VAL A 78 5.37 -4.95 6.52
CA VAL A 78 5.07 -3.94 5.50
C VAL A 78 3.89 -3.08 5.93
N LEU A 79 2.83 -3.67 6.48
CA LEU A 79 1.65 -2.95 6.94
C LEU A 79 1.99 -2.00 8.08
N PHE A 80 2.77 -2.45 9.07
CA PHE A 80 3.26 -1.57 10.15
C PHE A 80 4.09 -0.40 9.59
N TYR A 81 4.97 -0.65 8.63
CA TYR A 81 5.74 0.41 7.98
C TYR A 81 4.85 1.41 7.23
N LEU A 82 3.82 0.94 6.52
CA LEU A 82 2.86 1.80 5.83
C LEU A 82 2.06 2.64 6.82
N VAL A 83 1.59 2.05 7.93
CA VAL A 83 0.90 2.77 9.02
C VAL A 83 1.80 3.86 9.59
N TYR A 84 3.06 3.54 9.89
CA TYR A 84 4.05 4.51 10.34
C TYR A 84 4.24 5.66 9.33
N ARG A 85 4.36 5.35 8.04
CA ARG A 85 4.49 6.37 6.99
C ARG A 85 3.27 7.29 6.92
N VAL A 86 2.07 6.73 7.07
CA VAL A 86 0.82 7.51 7.13
C VAL A 86 0.82 8.41 8.36
N TYR A 87 1.20 7.90 9.53
CA TYR A 87 1.32 8.67 10.77
C TYR A 87 2.24 9.90 10.59
N VAL A 88 3.45 9.69 10.05
CA VAL A 88 4.40 10.79 9.80
C VAL A 88 3.82 11.81 8.80
N LYS A 89 3.07 11.35 7.79
CA LYS A 89 2.43 12.26 6.84
C LYS A 89 1.33 13.09 7.51
N ILE A 90 0.54 12.50 8.40
CA ILE A 90 -0.47 13.22 9.18
C ILE A 90 0.19 14.30 10.04
N GLU A 91 1.25 13.96 10.77
CA GLU A 91 1.98 14.93 11.61
C GLU A 91 2.53 16.11 10.78
N SER A 92 3.07 15.85 9.58
CA SER A 92 3.51 16.93 8.69
C SER A 92 2.37 17.85 8.24
N ILE A 93 1.17 17.28 7.98
CA ILE A 93 -0.01 18.05 7.57
C ILE A 93 -0.51 18.91 8.74
N GLU A 94 -0.53 18.37 9.97
CA GLU A 94 -0.91 19.14 11.16
C GLU A 94 0.00 20.35 11.40
N GLN A 95 1.31 20.20 11.17
CA GLN A 95 2.27 21.30 11.25
C GLN A 95 2.02 22.37 10.17
N GLU A 96 1.75 21.95 8.93
CA GLU A 96 1.40 22.88 7.84
C GLU A 96 0.11 23.65 8.14
N ILE A 97 -0.94 22.98 8.62
CA ILE A 97 -2.19 23.62 9.04
C ILE A 97 -1.93 24.65 10.14
N THR A 98 -1.15 24.26 11.16
CA THR A 98 -0.80 25.16 12.27
C THR A 98 -0.08 26.41 11.79
N LYS A 99 0.83 26.26 10.81
CA LYS A 99 1.56 27.38 10.22
C LYS A 99 0.61 28.31 9.45
N VAL A 100 -0.27 27.76 8.61
CA VAL A 100 -1.25 28.54 7.84
C VAL A 100 -2.17 29.34 8.76
N VAL A 101 -2.75 28.70 9.78
CA VAL A 101 -3.64 29.38 10.74
C VAL A 101 -2.90 30.49 11.51
N ARG A 102 -1.63 30.27 11.85
CA ARG A 102 -0.80 31.28 12.52
C ARG A 102 -0.55 32.48 11.60
N GLU A 103 -0.18 32.25 10.35
CA GLU A 103 0.07 33.32 9.37
C GLU A 103 -1.19 34.16 9.12
N GLU A 104 -2.35 33.52 8.97
CA GLU A 104 -3.65 34.21 8.81
C GLU A 104 -3.99 35.06 10.04
N SER A 105 -3.83 34.53 11.25
CA SER A 105 -4.12 35.28 12.48
C SER A 105 -3.21 36.51 12.66
N LEU A 106 -1.93 36.40 12.31
CA LEU A 106 -0.99 37.52 12.35
C LEU A 106 -1.31 38.57 11.26
N HIS A 107 -1.74 38.13 10.08
CA HIS A 107 -2.16 39.02 9.01
C HIS A 107 -3.41 39.82 9.41
N ASP A 108 -4.41 39.18 9.99
CA ASP A 108 -5.63 39.83 10.47
C ASP A 108 -5.34 40.87 11.56
N LEU A 109 -4.43 40.57 12.49
CA LEU A 109 -4.00 41.53 13.51
C LEU A 109 -3.31 42.77 12.91
N LYS A 110 -2.53 42.60 11.83
CA LYS A 110 -1.87 43.71 11.14
C LYS A 110 -2.88 44.57 10.36
N LYS A 111 -3.94 43.98 9.81
CA LYS A 111 -4.97 44.66 9.01
C LYS A 111 -5.94 45.50 9.84
N LYS A 112 -6.08 45.17 11.13
CA LYS A 112 -6.97 45.86 12.08
C LYS A 112 -6.33 47.06 12.79
N LYS A 113 -5.06 47.37 12.48
CA LYS A 113 -4.24 48.42 13.09
C LYS A 113 -3.91 49.49 12.07
#